data_AF-A0AAW2EM65-F1
#
_entry.id   AF-A0AAW2EM65-F1
#
_cell.length_a   1.000
_cell.length_b   1.000
_cell.length_c   1.000
_cell.angle_alpha   90.00
_cell.angle_beta   90.00
_cell.angle_gamma   90.00
#
_symmetry.space_group_name_H-M   'P 1'
#
loop_
_entity.id
_entity.type
_entity.pdbx_description
1 polymer ?
#
loop_
_entity_poly.entity_id
_entity_poly.type
_entity_poly.pdbx_seq_one_letter_code
_entity_poly.pdbx_strand_id
1 'polypeptide(L)' 'MCFKKCANTFLSRQVTSDEDLCVNNCALKYIHANHKIMEIFMEVQPMMVRKRMEEINAQQSTLEAQNQQIKVEPNPQ' A
#
# COMPACT_ATOMS: atom_id res chain seq x y z
N MET A 1 -4.23 -3.30 -18.74
CA MET A 1 -4.98 -4.48 -18.28
C MET A 1 -6.31 -4.70 -19.01
N CYS A 2 -6.88 -3.70 -19.71
CA CYS A 2 -8.17 -3.83 -20.38
C CYS A 2 -8.20 -4.79 -21.58
N PHE A 3 -7.12 -4.88 -22.36
CA PHE A 3 -7.04 -5.82 -23.48
C PHE A 3 -7.35 -7.26 -23.07
N LYS A 4 -6.75 -7.76 -21.97
CA LYS A 4 -7.01 -9.10 -21.43
C LYS A 4 -8.45 -9.34 -20.98
N LYS A 5 -9.24 -8.27 -20.75
CA LYS A 5 -10.61 -8.34 -20.25
C LYS A 5 -11.65 -8.11 -21.34
N CYS A 6 -11.33 -7.31 -22.34
CA CYS A 6 -12.28 -6.86 -23.35
C CYS A 6 -12.07 -7.54 -24.70
N ALA A 7 -10.83 -7.81 -25.14
CA ALA A 7 -10.60 -8.51 -26.42
C ALA A 7 -10.92 -10.00 -26.27
N ASN A 8 -12.00 -10.47 -26.90
CA ASN A 8 -12.60 -11.76 -26.54
C ASN A 8 -12.72 -12.77 -27.69
N THR A 9 -12.97 -12.32 -28.92
CA THR A 9 -13.40 -13.21 -30.00
C THR A 9 -12.38 -13.32 -31.12
N PHE A 10 -11.60 -12.27 -31.42
CA PHE A 10 -10.56 -12.26 -32.46
C PHE A 10 -11.04 -12.76 -33.85
N LEU A 11 -12.36 -12.78 -34.08
CA LEU A 11 -12.98 -13.25 -35.32
C LEU A 11 -12.86 -12.23 -36.45
N SER A 12 -12.51 -10.98 -36.11
CA SER A 12 -12.31 -9.90 -37.06
C SER A 12 -11.13 -9.03 -36.62
N ARG A 13 -10.55 -8.29 -37.57
CA ARG A 13 -9.51 -7.28 -37.28
C ARG A 13 -10.11 -6.02 -36.63
N GLN A 14 -11.40 -5.77 -36.83
CA GLN A 14 -12.06 -4.58 -36.30
C GLN A 14 -12.49 -4.82 -34.86
N VAL A 15 -12.40 -3.75 -34.06
CA VAL A 15 -12.94 -3.74 -32.70
C VAL A 15 -14.46 -3.70 -32.80
N THR A 16 -15.12 -4.64 -32.14
CA THR A 16 -16.59 -4.68 -32.12
C THR A 16 -17.14 -3.59 -31.19
N SER A 17 -18.40 -3.19 -31.39
CA SER A 17 -19.04 -2.17 -30.53
C SER A 17 -19.03 -2.55 -29.04
N ASP A 18 -19.15 -3.85 -28.75
CA ASP A 18 -19.12 -4.36 -27.37
C ASP A 18 -17.72 -4.28 -26.77
N GLU A 19 -16.68 -4.60 -27.55
CA GLU A 19 -15.29 -4.46 -27.13
C GLU A 19 -14.93 -2.99 -26.88
N ASP A 20 -15.38 -2.08 -27.74
CA ASP A 20 -15.17 -0.63 -27.57
C ASP A 20 -15.84 -0.11 -26.29
N LEU A 21 -17.10 -0.46 -26.06
CA LEU A 21 -17.82 -0.12 -24.83
C LEU A 21 -17.12 -0.71 -23.59
N CYS A 22 -16.65 -1.96 -23.68
CA CYS A 22 -15.91 -2.59 -22.60
C CYS A 22 -14.61 -1.85 -22.27
N VAL A 23 -13.83 -1.46 -23.29
CA VAL A 23 -12.55 -0.75 -23.11
C VAL A 23 -12.77 0.60 -22.45
N ASN A 24 -13.76 1.37 -22.92
CA ASN A 24 -14.13 2.66 -22.32
C ASN A 24 -14.50 2.51 -20.84
N ASN A 25 -15.37 1.57 -20.51
CA ASN A 25 -15.77 1.28 -19.13
C ASN A 25 -14.61 0.77 -18.27
N CYS A 26 -13.73 -0.06 -18.84
CA CYS A 26 -12.55 -0.57 -18.14
C CYS A 26 -11.58 0.56 -17.78
N ALA A 27 -11.33 1.49 -18.71
CA ALA A 27 -10.46 2.63 -18.48
C ALA A 27 -11.02 3.54 -17.36
N LEU A 28 -12.31 3.88 -17.43
CA LEU A 28 -12.97 4.68 -16.39
C LEU A 28 -12.91 4.01 -15.01
N LYS A 29 -13.21 2.70 -14.94
CA LYS A 29 -13.09 1.94 -13.70
C LYS A 29 -11.68 1.98 -13.13
N TYR A 30 -10.66 1.87 -13.98
CA TYR A 30 -9.27 1.89 -13.53
C TYR A 30 -8.86 3.26 -12.99
N ILE A 31 -9.28 4.34 -13.66
CA ILE A 31 -9.04 5.72 -13.20
C ILE A 31 -9.73 5.95 -11.85
N HIS A 32 -11.01 5.59 -11.74
CA HIS A 32 -11.76 5.74 -10.48
C HIS A 32 -11.15 4.91 -9.35
N ALA A 33 -10.75 3.67 -9.62
CA ALA A 33 -10.10 2.81 -8.64
C ALA A 33 -8.76 3.41 -8.18
N ASN A 34 -7.95 3.93 -9.11
CA ASN A 34 -6.68 4.57 -8.77
C ASN A 34 -6.91 5.78 -7.84
N HIS A 35 -7.82 6.68 -8.20
CA HIS A 35 -8.16 7.83 -7.37
C HIS A 35 -8.70 7.42 -6.00
N LYS A 36 -9.56 6.38 -5.93
CA LYS A 36 -10.10 5.90 -4.66
C LYS A 36 -9.03 5.27 -3.77
N ILE A 37 -8.08 4.54 -4.35
CA ILE A 37 -6.93 4.01 -3.62
C ILE A 37 -6.09 5.16 -3.06
N MET A 38 -5.85 6.21 -3.84
CA MET A 38 -5.13 7.40 -3.37
C MET A 38 -5.85 8.11 -2.22
N GLU A 39 -7.17 8.26 -2.29
CA GLU A 39 -7.99 8.83 -1.22
C GLU A 39 -7.81 8.05 0.10
N ILE A 40 -8.01 6.72 0.04
CA ILE A 40 -7.86 5.85 1.21
C ILE A 40 -6.42 5.87 1.72
N PHE A 41 -5.44 5.84 0.81
CA PHE A 41 -4.03 5.86 1.18
C PHE A 41 -3.67 7.13 1.97
N MET A 42 -4.14 8.29 1.52
CA MET A 42 -3.94 9.56 2.23
C MET A 42 -4.62 9.58 3.62
N GLU A 43 -5.75 8.91 3.76
CA GLU A 43 -6.45 8.78 5.06
C GLU A 43 -5.70 7.88 6.03
N VAL A 44 -5.26 6.70 5.58
CA VAL A 44 -4.72 5.67 6.47
C VAL A 44 -3.22 5.80 6.71
N GLN A 45 -2.45 6.31 5.76
CA GLN A 45 -0.99 6.39 5.85
C GLN A 45 -0.50 7.19 7.07
N PRO A 46 -1.06 8.37 7.42
CA PRO A 46 -0.65 9.11 8.61
C PRO A 46 -0.85 8.32 9.90
N MET A 47 -1.96 7.57 10.01
CA MET A 47 -2.23 6.71 11.17
C MET A 47 -1.21 5.57 11.28
N MET A 48 -0.87 4.93 10.16
CA MET A 48 0.16 3.89 10.15
C MET A 48 1.53 4.42 10.53
N VAL A 49 1.91 5.61 10.03
CA VAL A 49 3.20 6.24 10.35
C VAL A 49 3.27 6.62 11.83
N ARG A 50 2.19 7.19 12.39
CA ARG A 50 2.11 7.48 13.83
C ARG A 50 2.30 6.23 14.68
N LYS A 51 1.54 5.17 14.38
CA LYS A 51 1.65 3.89 15.09
C LYS A 51 3.08 3.33 15.01
N ARG A 52 3.69 3.36 13.83
CA ARG A 52 5.08 2.93 13.65
C ARG A 52 6.05 3.77 14.51
N MET A 53 5.85 5.08 14.60
CA MET A 53 6.70 5.96 15.41
C MET A 53 6.56 5.65 16.91
N GLU A 54 5.34 5.39 17.38
CA GLU A 54 5.07 4.97 18.77
C GLU A 54 5.77 3.63 19.09
N GLU A 55 5.71 2.66 18.17
CA GLU A 55 6.39 1.37 18.30
C GLU A 55 7.92 1.53 18.35
N ILE A 56 8.50 2.37 17.49
CA ILE A 56 9.95 2.66 17.48
C ILE A 56 10.37 3.31 18.81
N ASN A 57 9.61 4.30 19.30
CA ASN A 57 9.92 4.97 20.56
C ASN A 57 9.86 4.00 21.75
N ALA A 58 8.86 3.12 21.79
CA ALA A 58 8.74 2.10 22.84
C ALA A 58 9.92 1.11 22.80
N GLN A 59 10.30 0.65 21.62
CA GLN A 59 11.49 -0.20 21.45
C GLN A 59 12.76 0.51 21.91
N GLN A 60 12.94 1.77 21.54
CA GLN A 60 14.09 2.57 21.95
C GLN A 60 14.17 2.73 23.47
N SER A 61 13.06 3.06 24.15
CA SER A 61 13.03 3.13 25.62
C SER A 61 13.38 1.81 26.30
N THR A 62 12.99 0.69 25.70
CA THR A 62 13.30 -0.64 26.22
C THR A 62 14.79 -0.96 26.08
N LEU A 63 15.38 -0.61 24.93
CA LEU A 63 16.82 -0.76 24.67
C LEU A 63 17.67 0.15 25.58
N GLU A 64 17.21 1.37 25.84
CA GLU A 64 17.87 2.30 26.77
C GLU A 64 17.83 1.79 28.21
N ALA A 65 16.68 1.25 28.67
CA ALA A 65 16.55 0.63 29.97
C ALA A 65 17.46 -0.61 30.13
N GLN A 66 17.58 -1.44 29.08
CA GLN A 66 18.50 -2.57 29.08
C GLN A 66 19.98 -2.14 29.09
N ASN A 67 20.35 -1.11 28.32
CA ASN A 67 21.71 -0.56 28.33
C ASN A 67 22.11 0.06 29.68
N GLN A 68 21.16 0.63 30.43
CA GLN A 68 21.43 1.12 31.78
C GLN A 68 21.61 -0.02 32.78
N GLN A 69 20.87 -1.14 32.65
CA GLN A 69 21.04 -2.32 33.50
C GLN A 69 22.38 -3.05 33.26
N ILE A 70 22.87 -3.09 32.01
CA ILE A 70 24.16 -3.70 31.67
C ILE A 70 25.35 -2.89 32.23
N LYS A 71 25.19 -1.60 32.52
CA LYS A 71 26.24 -0.75 33.13
C LYS A 71 26.35 -0.86 34.66
N VAL A 72 25.41 -1.53 35.34
CA VAL A 72 25.34 -1.54 36.82
C VAL A 72 26.00 -2.76 37.47
N GLU A 73 26.44 -3.79 36.73
CA GLU A 73 27.14 -4.94 37.33
C GLU A 73 28.15 -5.60 36.35
N PRO A 74 29.40 -5.97 36.74
CA PRO A 74 30.12 -5.79 38.01
C PRO A 74 31.46 -5.03 37.85
N ASN A 75 31.93 -4.33 38.89
CA ASN A 75 33.37 -4.16 39.10
C ASN A 75 33.73 -4.65 40.51
N PRO A 76 34.36 -5.83 40.64
CA PRO A 76 34.84 -6.34 41.93
C PRO A 76 36.21 -5.74 42.23
N GLN A 77 36.28 -4.84 43.22
CA GLN A 77 37.51 -4.53 43.97
C GLN A 77 37.17 -4.37 45.45
#